data_AF-A0A348AF77-F1
#
_entry.id   AF-A0A348AF77-F1
#
_cell.length_a   1.000
_cell.length_b   1.000
_cell.length_c   1.000
_cell.angle_alpha   90.00
_cell.angle_beta   90.00
_cell.angle_gamma   90.00
#
_symmetry.space_group_name_H-M   'P 1'
#
loop_
_entity.id
_entity.type
_entity.pdbx_description
1 polymer ?
#
loop_
_entity_poly.entity_id
_entity_poly.type
_entity_poly.pdbx_seq_one_letter_code
_entity_poly.pdbx_strand_id
1 'polypeptide(L)'
;MRTEQEMMDLILSVAKADERVRAVLLSGSRANPAVPKDSYQDYDVTYFVADIAPFYNNPAWVEAHFGKPLIMQMPEAMRYPTGDGSFNYMMIYPDGNRIDLRFEFTSYIDEGEPAVVLLDKDNGSGFLQTLPAPGDKHWHIKPPSPLFFLLLLQ
;
A
#
# COMPACT_ATOMS: atom_id res chain seq x y z
N MET A 1 -21.28 -7.35 -0.59
CA MET A 1 -20.14 -6.50 -0.21
C MET A 1 -18.96 -7.44 -0.15
N ARG A 2 -17.83 -7.16 -0.84
CA ARG A 2 -16.69 -8.08 -0.79
C ARG A 2 -16.16 -8.15 0.64
N THR A 3 -15.94 -9.35 1.13
CA THR A 3 -15.34 -9.68 2.42
C THR A 3 -13.82 -9.46 2.39
N GLU A 4 -13.18 -9.52 3.55
CA GLU A 4 -11.71 -9.46 3.65
C GLU A 4 -11.05 -10.55 2.81
N GLN A 5 -11.58 -11.77 2.86
CA GLN A 5 -11.07 -12.88 2.07
C GLN A 5 -11.19 -12.61 0.56
N GLU A 6 -12.37 -12.15 0.11
CA GLU A 6 -12.59 -11.83 -1.31
C GLU A 6 -11.67 -10.68 -1.79
N MET A 7 -11.41 -9.68 -0.95
CA MET A 7 -10.49 -8.59 -1.28
C MET A 7 -9.04 -9.08 -1.35
N MET A 8 -8.58 -9.87 -0.39
CA MET A 8 -7.22 -10.44 -0.38
C MET A 8 -7.00 -11.39 -1.56
N ASP A 9 -8.00 -12.22 -1.89
CA ASP A 9 -7.97 -13.11 -3.05
C ASP A 9 -7.94 -12.31 -4.36
N LEU A 10 -8.71 -11.22 -4.45
CA LEU A 10 -8.68 -10.31 -5.61
C LEU A 10 -7.28 -9.68 -5.78
N ILE A 11 -6.73 -9.08 -4.74
CA ILE A 11 -5.38 -8.49 -4.75
C ILE A 11 -4.35 -9.54 -5.20
N LEU A 12 -4.32 -10.70 -4.55
CA LEU A 12 -3.36 -11.76 -4.87
C LEU A 12 -3.54 -12.35 -6.27
N SER A 13 -4.78 -12.51 -6.73
CA SER A 13 -5.05 -13.09 -8.06
C SER A 13 -4.60 -12.17 -9.19
N VAL A 14 -4.83 -10.85 -9.06
CA VAL A 14 -4.33 -9.84 -10.01
C VAL A 14 -2.81 -9.89 -10.07
N ALA A 15 -2.13 -9.87 -8.92
CA ALA A 15 -0.66 -9.92 -8.88
C ALA A 15 -0.08 -11.24 -9.39
N LYS A 16 -0.74 -12.38 -9.14
CA LYS A 16 -0.32 -13.68 -9.65
C LYS A 16 -0.46 -13.77 -11.17
N ALA A 17 -1.54 -13.22 -11.73
CA ALA A 17 -1.82 -13.26 -13.17
C ALA A 17 -0.94 -12.30 -13.99
N ASP A 18 -0.50 -11.18 -13.40
CA ASP A 18 0.35 -10.20 -14.08
C ASP A 18 1.83 -10.47 -13.80
N GLU A 19 2.58 -10.98 -14.79
CA GLU A 19 4.01 -11.29 -14.65
C GLU A 19 4.90 -10.08 -14.35
N ARG A 20 4.41 -8.87 -14.64
CA ARG A 20 5.13 -7.62 -14.36
C ARG A 20 5.12 -7.30 -12.87
N VAL A 21 4.12 -7.77 -12.13
CA VAL A 21 4.07 -7.69 -10.67
C VAL A 21 4.92 -8.81 -10.10
N ARG A 22 6.02 -8.44 -9.43
CA ARG A 22 7.02 -9.35 -8.90
C ARG A 22 6.81 -9.67 -7.43
N ALA A 23 6.33 -8.69 -6.66
CA ALA A 23 6.01 -8.88 -5.26
C ALA A 23 4.83 -8.02 -4.81
N VAL A 24 4.21 -8.42 -3.71
CA VAL A 24 3.09 -7.72 -3.08
C VAL A 24 3.34 -7.61 -1.59
N LEU A 25 3.25 -6.38 -1.08
CA LEU A 25 3.33 -6.05 0.33
C LEU A 25 2.00 -5.47 0.79
N LEU A 26 1.50 -5.94 1.94
CA LEU A 26 0.43 -5.30 2.69
C LEU A 26 1.07 -4.55 3.87
N SER A 27 0.80 -3.27 4.00
CA SER A 27 1.27 -2.45 5.12
C SER A 27 0.12 -1.93 5.98
N GLY A 28 0.45 -1.07 6.94
CA GLY A 28 -0.53 -0.32 7.72
C GLY A 28 -1.31 -1.17 8.72
N SER A 29 -2.53 -0.72 9.03
CA SER A 29 -3.33 -1.27 10.13
C SER A 29 -3.71 -2.74 9.96
N ARG A 30 -3.92 -3.20 8.71
CA ARG A 30 -4.28 -4.60 8.41
C ARG A 30 -3.10 -5.56 8.56
N ALA A 31 -1.87 -5.08 8.40
CA ALA A 31 -0.66 -5.86 8.63
C ALA A 31 -0.33 -6.01 10.12
N ASN A 32 -0.93 -5.21 11.00
CA ASN A 32 -0.63 -5.21 12.42
C ASN A 32 -1.57 -6.13 13.23
N PRO A 33 -1.06 -7.23 13.84
CA PRO A 33 -1.89 -8.13 14.63
C PRO A 33 -2.42 -7.51 15.94
N ALA A 34 -1.83 -6.41 16.42
CA ALA A 34 -2.28 -5.71 17.63
C ALA A 34 -3.47 -4.78 17.38
N VAL A 35 -3.77 -4.44 16.12
CA VAL A 35 -4.90 -3.58 15.77
C VAL A 35 -6.16 -4.44 15.63
N PRO A 36 -7.24 -4.13 16.37
CA PRO A 36 -8.53 -4.81 16.17
C PRO A 36 -9.01 -4.65 14.73
N LYS A 37 -9.41 -5.76 14.11
CA LYS A 37 -9.93 -5.73 12.75
C LYS A 37 -11.28 -5.03 12.69
N ASP A 38 -11.46 -4.14 11.73
CA ASP A 38 -12.75 -3.50 11.46
C ASP A 38 -12.98 -3.20 9.96
N SER A 39 -14.19 -2.74 9.65
CA SER A 39 -14.64 -2.40 8.30
C SER A 39 -14.07 -1.07 7.76
N TYR A 40 -13.39 -0.30 8.61
CA TYR A 40 -12.77 0.99 8.33
C TYR A 40 -11.24 0.90 8.23
N GLN A 41 -10.68 -0.30 8.15
CA GLN A 41 -9.28 -0.45 7.76
C GLN A 41 -9.16 -0.45 6.24
N ASP A 42 -8.14 0.22 5.73
CA ASP A 42 -7.84 0.28 4.30
C ASP A 42 -6.93 -0.89 3.91
N TYR A 43 -6.93 -1.27 2.64
CA TYR A 43 -5.92 -2.17 2.10
C TYR A 43 -4.75 -1.32 1.57
N ASP A 44 -3.73 -1.14 2.39
CA ASP A 44 -2.48 -0.47 2.00
C ASP A 44 -1.59 -1.47 1.26
N VAL A 45 -1.67 -1.48 -0.08
CA VAL A 45 -1.05 -2.50 -0.93
C VAL A 45 0.02 -1.88 -1.80
N THR A 46 1.23 -2.44 -1.77
CA THR A 46 2.29 -2.08 -2.71
C THR A 46 2.58 -3.24 -3.66
N TYR A 47 2.45 -2.99 -4.96
CA TYR A 47 2.90 -3.87 -6.04
C TYR A 47 4.28 -3.46 -6.52
N PHE A 48 5.23 -4.37 -6.42
CA PHE A 48 6.59 -4.17 -6.90
C PHE A 48 6.73 -4.63 -8.34
N VAL A 49 7.24 -3.77 -9.21
CA VAL A 49 7.33 -3.96 -10.65
C VAL A 49 8.68 -3.49 -11.16
N ALA A 50 9.23 -4.14 -12.19
CA ALA A 50 10.50 -3.68 -12.79
C ALA A 50 10.35 -2.38 -13.61
N ASP A 51 9.14 -2.14 -14.13
CA ASP A 51 8.78 -0.93 -14.88
C ASP A 51 7.38 -0.48 -14.47
N ILE A 52 7.28 0.79 -14.03
CA ILE A 52 6.03 1.39 -13.58
C ILE A 52 5.20 1.95 -14.73
N ALA A 53 5.80 2.21 -15.89
CA ALA A 53 5.15 2.90 -17.01
C ALA A 53 3.79 2.28 -17.41
N PRO A 54 3.58 0.95 -17.41
CA PRO A 54 2.28 0.38 -17.74
C PRO A 54 1.16 0.67 -16.73
N PHE A 55 1.53 0.99 -15.49
CA PHE A 55 0.61 1.21 -14.36
C PHE A 55 0.44 2.69 -14.02
N TYR A 56 1.33 3.55 -14.52
CA TYR A 56 1.32 4.98 -14.24
C TYR A 56 0.14 5.68 -14.92
N ASN A 57 -0.70 6.37 -14.14
CA ASN A 57 -1.87 7.12 -14.63
C ASN A 57 -2.75 6.34 -15.63
N ASN A 58 -2.99 5.07 -15.32
CA ASN A 58 -3.75 4.11 -16.09
C ASN A 58 -4.98 3.60 -15.30
N PRO A 59 -6.01 4.44 -15.10
CA PRO A 59 -7.23 4.04 -14.41
C PRO A 59 -7.96 2.90 -15.11
N ALA A 60 -7.81 2.74 -16.43
CA ALA A 60 -8.42 1.64 -17.18
C ALA A 60 -7.86 0.27 -16.75
N TRP A 61 -6.56 0.17 -16.45
CA TRP A 61 -5.98 -1.05 -15.89
C TRP A 61 -6.59 -1.35 -14.52
N VAL A 62 -6.75 -0.34 -13.65
CA VAL A 62 -7.36 -0.51 -12.33
C VAL A 62 -8.80 -0.99 -12.46
N GLU A 63 -9.62 -0.33 -13.28
CA GLU A 63 -11.02 -0.70 -13.47
C GLU A 63 -11.20 -2.11 -14.04
N ALA A 64 -10.32 -2.53 -14.94
CA ALA A 64 -10.36 -3.87 -15.53
C ALA A 64 -10.10 -4.99 -14.52
N HIS A 65 -9.31 -4.73 -13.48
CA HIS A 65 -8.88 -5.74 -12.51
C HIS A 65 -9.66 -5.68 -11.19
N PHE A 66 -9.96 -4.49 -10.69
CA PHE A 66 -10.59 -4.30 -9.38
C PHE A 66 -12.04 -3.83 -9.44
N GLY A 67 -12.53 -3.51 -10.65
CA GLY A 67 -13.82 -2.90 -10.89
C GLY A 67 -13.79 -1.38 -10.80
N LYS A 68 -14.92 -0.74 -11.05
CA LYS A 68 -15.03 0.72 -11.05
C LYS A 68 -15.21 1.27 -9.61
N PRO A 69 -14.30 2.12 -9.10
CA PRO A 69 -14.48 2.76 -7.81
C PRO A 69 -15.51 3.89 -7.87
N LEU A 70 -16.10 4.24 -6.73
CA LEU A 70 -16.91 5.46 -6.57
C LEU A 70 -16.04 6.72 -6.57
N ILE A 71 -14.89 6.64 -5.90
CA ILE A 71 -13.90 7.71 -5.80
C ILE A 71 -12.54 7.11 -6.11
N MET A 72 -11.79 7.75 -7.00
CA MET A 72 -10.39 7.44 -7.30
C MET A 72 -9.59 8.74 -7.24
N GLN A 73 -8.59 8.78 -6.36
CA GLN A 73 -7.58 9.83 -6.32
C GLN A 73 -6.25 9.27 -6.79
N MET A 74 -5.49 10.10 -7.50
CA MET A 74 -4.17 9.76 -8.04
C MET A 74 -3.21 10.89 -7.65
N PRO A 75 -2.72 10.91 -6.39
CA PRO A 75 -1.98 12.05 -5.85
C PRO A 75 -0.84 12.51 -6.77
N GLU A 76 -0.11 11.57 -7.37
CA GLU A 76 1.00 11.79 -8.30
C GLU A 76 0.58 12.50 -9.59
N ALA A 77 -0.61 12.23 -10.10
CA ALA A 77 -1.16 12.90 -11.28
C ALA A 77 -1.86 14.22 -10.95
N MET A 78 -2.05 14.53 -9.66
CA MET A 78 -2.79 15.69 -9.16
C MET A 78 -1.89 16.75 -8.50
N ARG A 79 -0.58 16.50 -8.38
CA ARG A 79 0.39 17.42 -7.75
C ARG A 79 1.40 18.02 -8.72
N TYR A 80 1.94 19.19 -8.35
CA TYR A 80 3.11 19.80 -9.00
C TYR A 80 4.12 20.25 -7.92
N PRO A 81 5.43 19.92 -8.04
CA PRO A 81 6.02 19.06 -9.07
C PRO A 81 5.59 17.59 -8.91
N THR A 82 5.78 16.80 -9.97
CA THR A 82 5.59 15.34 -9.92
C THR A 82 6.55 14.68 -8.93
N GLY A 83 6.12 13.56 -8.36
CA GLY A 83 6.83 12.82 -7.32
C GLY A 83 8.13 12.12 -7.74
N ASP A 84 8.59 11.22 -6.88
CA ASP A 84 9.80 10.40 -7.00
C ASP A 84 9.73 9.28 -8.06
N GLY A 85 8.61 9.17 -8.77
CA GLY A 85 8.38 8.19 -9.82
C GLY A 85 7.54 6.99 -9.38
N SER A 86 7.24 6.83 -8.08
CA SER A 86 6.20 5.91 -7.62
C SER A 86 4.80 6.39 -8.10
N PHE A 87 3.78 5.54 -8.01
CA PHE A 87 2.40 5.93 -8.36
C PHE A 87 1.38 5.31 -7.41
N ASN A 88 0.49 6.13 -6.86
CA ASN A 88 -0.56 5.67 -5.92
C ASN A 88 -1.96 5.90 -6.48
N TYR A 89 -2.82 4.89 -6.34
CA TYR A 89 -4.27 4.98 -6.54
C TYR A 89 -4.98 4.80 -5.20
N MET A 90 -5.63 5.86 -4.72
CA MET A 90 -6.48 5.79 -3.53
C MET A 90 -7.93 5.65 -3.96
N MET A 91 -8.56 4.54 -3.56
CA MET A 91 -9.85 4.14 -4.12
C MET A 91 -10.88 3.78 -3.06
N ILE A 92 -12.12 4.22 -3.26
CA ILE A 92 -13.28 3.82 -2.48
C ILE A 92 -14.28 3.14 -3.42
N TYR A 93 -14.66 1.90 -3.12
CA TYR A 93 -15.55 1.11 -3.97
C TYR A 93 -17.03 1.20 -3.56
N PRO A 94 -17.98 0.83 -4.45
CA PRO A 94 -19.42 0.84 -4.14
C PRO A 94 -19.82 -0.01 -2.95
N ASP A 95 -18.99 -1.01 -2.65
CA ASP A 95 -19.15 -1.90 -1.52
C ASP A 95 -18.36 -1.43 -0.29
N GLY A 96 -17.98 -0.15 -0.20
CA GLY A 96 -17.34 0.45 0.97
C GLY A 96 -15.88 0.05 1.22
N ASN A 97 -15.35 -0.96 0.50
CA ASN A 97 -13.95 -1.32 0.58
C ASN A 97 -13.06 -0.17 0.07
N ARG A 98 -11.95 0.05 0.77
CA ARG A 98 -10.97 1.09 0.48
C ARG A 98 -9.59 0.49 0.27
N ILE A 99 -8.93 0.87 -0.81
CA ILE A 99 -7.61 0.35 -1.16
C ILE A 99 -6.74 1.51 -1.62
N ASP A 100 -5.56 1.57 -1.01
CA ASP A 100 -4.47 2.42 -1.42
C ASP A 100 -3.47 1.52 -2.16
N LEU A 101 -3.56 1.53 -3.49
CA LEU A 101 -2.76 0.69 -4.37
C LEU A 101 -1.57 1.49 -4.91
N ARG A 102 -0.39 1.19 -4.37
CA ARG A 102 0.88 1.78 -4.77
C ARG A 102 1.64 0.86 -5.72
N PHE A 103 2.28 1.45 -6.72
CA PHE A 103 3.25 0.78 -7.56
C PHE A 103 4.65 1.31 -7.27
N GLU A 104 5.59 0.38 -7.10
CA GLU A 104 6.99 0.68 -6.81
C GLU A 104 7.95 -0.09 -7.71
N PHE A 105 9.04 0.58 -8.09
CA PHE A 105 10.11 -0.01 -8.90
C PHE A 105 11.46 -0.01 -8.19
N THR A 106 11.47 0.36 -6.91
CA THR A 106 12.64 0.31 -6.03
C THR A 106 12.45 -0.75 -4.96
N SER A 107 13.55 -1.26 -4.42
CA SER A 107 13.50 -2.21 -3.32
C SER A 107 12.82 -1.61 -2.09
N TYR A 108 12.02 -2.41 -1.40
CA TYR A 108 11.36 -2.00 -0.18
C TYR A 108 12.38 -1.65 0.91
N ILE A 109 12.17 -0.51 1.56
CA ILE A 109 12.92 -0.07 2.72
C ILE A 109 11.99 -0.20 3.93
N ASP A 110 12.41 -1.02 4.90
CA ASP A 110 11.66 -1.19 6.15
C ASP A 110 11.88 0.01 7.08
N GLU A 111 10.86 0.85 7.23
CA GLU A 111 10.83 2.00 8.14
C GLU A 111 10.19 1.64 9.50
N GLY A 112 9.87 0.37 9.72
CA GLY A 112 9.26 -0.18 10.93
C GLY A 112 7.73 -0.15 10.95
N GLU A 113 7.09 0.42 9.92
CA GLU A 113 5.64 0.32 9.77
C GLU A 113 5.23 -1.17 9.65
N PRO A 114 4.14 -1.62 10.32
CA PRO A 114 3.65 -2.97 10.17
C PRO A 114 3.48 -3.35 8.70
N ALA A 115 4.17 -4.41 8.27
CA ALA A 115 4.11 -4.89 6.90
C ALA A 115 4.20 -6.42 6.84
N VAL A 116 3.51 -7.01 5.87
CA VAL A 116 3.47 -8.45 5.60
C VAL A 116 3.64 -8.68 4.10
N VAL A 117 4.59 -9.54 3.74
CA VAL A 117 4.76 -10.02 2.37
C VAL A 117 3.60 -10.95 2.03
N LEU A 118 2.80 -10.57 1.04
CA LEU A 118 1.69 -11.40 0.54
C LEU A 118 2.12 -12.31 -0.61
N LEU A 119 3.03 -11.82 -1.45
CA LEU A 119 3.57 -12.53 -2.60
C LEU A 119 5.00 -12.08 -2.87
N ASP A 120 5.88 -13.02 -3.17
CA ASP A 120 7.22 -12.75 -3.70
C ASP A 120 7.56 -13.82 -4.74
N LYS A 121 7.58 -13.43 -6.02
CA LYS A 121 7.89 -14.34 -7.14
C LYS A 121 9.40 -14.57 -7.31
N ASP A 122 10.23 -13.78 -6.64
CA ASP A 122 11.69 -13.78 -6.75
C ASP A 122 12.37 -14.42 -5.53
N ASN A 123 11.59 -14.98 -4.59
CA ASN A 123 12.05 -15.77 -3.45
C ASN A 123 13.13 -15.05 -2.60
N GLY A 124 12.91 -13.78 -2.29
CA GLY A 124 13.79 -12.94 -1.47
C GLY A 124 15.01 -12.38 -2.21
N SER A 125 15.14 -12.62 -3.52
CA SER A 125 16.21 -12.05 -4.35
C SER A 125 15.80 -10.78 -5.12
N GLY A 126 14.52 -10.40 -5.04
CA GLY A 126 13.93 -9.27 -5.74
C GLY A 126 13.82 -8.01 -4.88
N PHE A 127 12.62 -7.43 -4.88
CA PHE A 127 12.34 -6.13 -4.25
C PHE A 127 12.20 -6.19 -2.73
N LEU A 128 11.92 -7.36 -2.16
CA LEU A 128 11.61 -7.52 -0.75
C LEU A 128 12.77 -8.19 -0.01
N GLN A 129 13.13 -7.60 1.13
CA GLN A 129 14.00 -8.22 2.12
C GLN A 129 13.18 -9.01 3.14
N THR A 130 13.84 -9.87 3.92
CA THR A 130 13.20 -10.52 5.07
C THR A 130 12.71 -9.47 6.06
N LEU A 131 11.40 -9.46 6.31
CA LEU A 131 10.77 -8.50 7.23
C LEU A 131 10.75 -9.04 8.67
N PRO A 132 10.88 -8.16 9.67
CA PRO A 132 10.58 -8.53 11.04
C PRO A 132 9.08 -8.84 11.19
N ALA A 133 8.71 -9.50 12.29
CA ALA A 133 7.29 -9.66 12.61
C ALA A 133 6.61 -8.29 12.77
N PRO A 134 5.44 -8.06 12.15
CA PRO A 134 4.77 -6.76 12.20
C PRO A 134 4.33 -6.42 13.63
N GLY A 135 4.44 -5.14 14.01
CA GLY A 135 4.01 -4.65 15.32
C GLY A 135 3.91 -3.12 15.38
N ASP A 136 3.15 -2.60 16.35
CA ASP A 136 2.76 -1.19 16.50
C ASP A 136 3.85 -0.23 16.99
N LYS A 137 5.08 -0.71 17.24
CA LYS A 137 6.17 0.10 17.80
C LYS A 137 6.44 1.37 17.00
N HIS A 138 6.27 1.34 15.68
CA HIS A 138 6.44 2.51 14.81
C HIS A 138 5.43 3.63 15.11
N TRP A 139 4.22 3.31 15.59
CA TRP A 139 3.20 4.29 15.94
C TRP A 139 3.29 4.78 17.39
N HIS A 140 4.22 4.24 18.20
CA HIS A 140 4.38 4.65 19.58
C HIS A 140 5.08 6.00 19.68
N ILE A 141 4.28 7.06 19.79
CA ILE A 141 4.79 8.41 20.04
C ILE A 141 5.34 8.53 21.46
N LYS A 142 6.39 9.35 21.61
CA LYS A 142 6.89 9.79 22.92
C LYS A 142 6.49 11.26 23.12
N PRO A 143 6.26 11.70 24.37
CA PRO A 143 6.08 13.12 24.64
C PRO A 143 7.22 13.94 24.02
N PRO A 144 6.93 15.09 23.36
CA PRO A 144 7.97 15.95 22.83
C PRO A 144 8.85 16.46 23.98
N SER A 145 10.11 16.77 23.68
CA SER A 145 10.94 17.47 24.66
C SER A 145 10.33 18.86 24.98
N PRO A 146 10.56 19.43 26.17
CA PRO A 146 10.08 20.78 26.50
C PRO A 146 10.49 21.84 25.47
N LEU A 147 11.70 21.71 24.90
CA LEU A 147 12.19 22.60 23.84
C LEU A 147 11.39 22.47 22.55
N PHE A 148 11.10 21.23 22.10
CA PHE A 148 10.31 21.00 20.90
C PHE A 148 8.86 21.46 21.08
N PHE A 149 8.29 21.29 22.27
CA PHE A 149 6.95 21.78 22.60
C PHE A 149 6.83 23.31 22.51
N LEU A 150 7.83 24.06 23.01
CA LEU A 150 7.82 25.53 22.97
C LEU A 150 7.94 26.09 21.54
N LEU A 151 8.65 25.39 20.64
CA LEU A 151 8.79 25.80 19.24
C LEU A 151 7.50 25.63 18.42
N LEU A 152 6.55 24.80 18.87
CA LEU A 152 5.25 24.61 18.21
C LEU A 152 4.22 25.70 18.57
N LEU A 153 4.54 26.60 19.51
CA LEU A 153 3.65 27.66 20.00
C LEU A 153 3.97 29.05 19.41
N GLN A 154 4.90 29.14 18.46
CA GLN A 154 5.25 30.37 17.73
C GLN A 154 4.83 30.26 16.27
#